data_AF-A0A1V4DMF3-F1
#
_entry.id   AF-A0A1V4DMF3-F1
#
_cell.length_a   1.000
_cell.length_b   1.000
_cell.length_c   1.000
_cell.angle_alpha   90.00
_cell.angle_beta   90.00
_cell.angle_gamma   90.00
#
_symmetry.space_group_name_H-M   'P 1'
#
loop_
_entity.id
_entity.type
_entity.pdbx_description
1 polymer ?
#
loop_
_entity_poly.entity_id
_entity_poly.type
_entity_poly.pdbx_seq_one_letter_code
_entity_poly.pdbx_strand_id
1 'polypeptide(L)'
;MVHETQWSVNDPIIDMAAMQALFPVTAQAAQTLGVDADLVTRLQAAIPKIRPLPRTDFGQTQVLGPSADSAGNDMLALSAQPTAAKHNVENLGLEPVWPYNLIRDSGNQSDLAQRTFSHRSYITRLAGRLERRRDRVHPAQGLPALLARCPATTAKHLGSRSIGL
;
A
#
# COMPACT_ATOMS: atom_id res chain seq x y z
N MET A 1 16.57 -9.02 -3.10
CA MET A 1 15.51 -9.43 -4.04
C MET A 1 15.49 -8.44 -5.18
N VAL A 2 15.28 -8.92 -6.40
CA VAL A 2 15.20 -8.06 -7.59
C VAL A 2 13.73 -7.73 -7.79
N HIS A 3 13.39 -6.46 -7.92
CA HIS A 3 12.11 -6.10 -8.47
C HIS A 3 12.34 -5.40 -9.81
N GLU A 4 11.54 -5.70 -10.83
CA GLU A 4 11.77 -5.27 -12.21
C GLU A 4 12.02 -3.76 -12.34
N THR A 5 11.34 -2.95 -11.50
CA THR A 5 11.58 -1.51 -11.42
C THR A 5 12.93 -1.13 -10.80
N GLN A 6 13.37 -1.73 -9.68
CA GLN A 6 14.65 -1.39 -9.03
C GLN A 6 15.46 -2.67 -8.75
N TRP A 7 16.64 -2.78 -9.36
CA TRP A 7 17.46 -3.99 -9.30
C TRP A 7 18.42 -3.98 -8.11
N SER A 8 18.59 -5.14 -7.49
CA SER A 8 19.58 -5.37 -6.41
C SER A 8 19.49 -4.38 -5.24
N VAL A 9 18.28 -3.94 -4.90
CA VAL A 9 18.02 -3.05 -3.76
C VAL A 9 17.76 -3.82 -2.46
N ASN A 10 17.92 -3.11 -1.34
CA ASN A 10 17.55 -3.60 -0.02
C ASN A 10 16.11 -3.20 0.27
N ASP A 11 15.37 -4.09 0.94
CA ASP A 11 13.98 -3.87 1.35
C ASP A 11 13.08 -3.31 0.27
N PRO A 12 12.99 -3.98 -0.89
CA PRO A 12 11.98 -3.60 -1.86
C PRO A 12 10.59 -3.63 -1.20
N ILE A 13 9.78 -2.61 -1.48
CA ILE A 13 8.47 -2.40 -0.87
C ILE A 13 7.58 -3.64 -0.97
N ILE A 14 7.70 -4.37 -2.09
CA ILE A 14 6.94 -5.58 -2.37
C ILE A 14 7.29 -6.69 -1.39
N ASP A 15 8.58 -6.93 -1.12
CA ASP A 15 9.00 -7.95 -0.15
C ASP A 15 8.50 -7.61 1.25
N MET A 16 8.64 -6.34 1.64
CA MET A 16 8.18 -5.89 2.95
C MET A 16 6.67 -6.05 3.07
N ALA A 17 5.90 -5.64 2.06
CA ALA A 17 4.46 -5.77 2.03
C ALA A 17 4.02 -7.25 2.03
N ALA A 18 4.64 -8.08 1.19
CA ALA A 18 4.36 -9.51 1.12
C ALA A 18 4.62 -10.19 2.46
N MET A 19 5.76 -9.94 3.11
CA MET A 19 6.07 -10.54 4.40
C MET A 19 5.12 -10.07 5.50
N GLN A 20 4.82 -8.75 5.56
CA GLN A 20 3.89 -8.20 6.56
C GLN A 20 2.46 -8.74 6.37
N ALA A 21 2.02 -8.99 5.14
CA ALA A 21 0.68 -9.51 4.85
C ALA A 21 0.61 -11.04 5.02
N LEU A 22 1.58 -11.77 4.48
CA LEU A 22 1.50 -13.22 4.33
C LEU A 22 1.92 -13.97 5.60
N PHE A 23 2.97 -13.54 6.31
CA PHE A 23 3.49 -14.30 7.45
C PHE A 23 2.45 -14.48 8.56
N PRO A 24 1.71 -13.43 8.99
CA PRO A 24 0.67 -13.59 10.01
C PRO A 24 -0.46 -14.50 9.55
N VAL A 25 -0.92 -14.36 8.31
CA VAL A 25 -2.03 -15.16 7.77
C VAL A 25 -1.64 -16.64 7.63
N THR A 26 -0.42 -16.92 7.17
CA THR A 26 0.10 -18.29 7.08
C THR A 26 0.21 -18.94 8.46
N ALA A 27 0.75 -18.23 9.46
CA ALA A 27 0.83 -18.73 10.82
C ALA A 27 -0.57 -19.01 11.40
N GLN A 28 -1.52 -18.09 11.20
CA GLN A 28 -2.90 -18.26 11.65
C GLN A 28 -3.60 -19.44 10.97
N ALA A 29 -3.39 -19.64 9.67
CA ALA A 29 -3.96 -20.76 8.94
C ALA A 29 -3.42 -22.11 9.44
N ALA A 30 -2.10 -22.23 9.62
CA ALA A 30 -1.46 -23.43 10.15
C ALA A 30 -1.96 -23.76 11.58
N GLN A 31 -2.08 -22.74 12.44
CA GLN A 31 -2.67 -22.88 13.77
C GLN A 31 -4.12 -23.35 13.74
N THR A 32 -4.93 -22.79 12.84
CA THR A 32 -6.36 -23.13 12.69
C THR A 32 -6.54 -24.59 12.23
N LEU A 33 -5.65 -25.06 11.37
CA LEU A 33 -5.66 -26.43 10.85
C LEU A 33 -4.97 -27.44 11.78
N GLY A 34 -4.23 -26.98 12.79
CA GLY A 34 -3.47 -27.84 13.70
C GLY A 34 -2.25 -28.51 13.04
N VAL A 35 -1.63 -27.85 12.06
CA VAL A 35 -0.47 -28.37 11.31
C VAL A 35 0.74 -27.43 11.42
N ASP A 36 1.92 -27.93 11.02
CA ASP A 36 3.15 -27.14 10.82
C ASP A 36 3.60 -26.30 12.04
N ALA A 37 3.59 -26.89 13.25
CA ALA A 37 3.99 -26.21 14.48
C ALA A 37 5.39 -25.55 14.42
N ASP A 38 6.35 -26.18 13.73
CA ASP A 38 7.69 -25.64 13.53
C ASP A 38 7.69 -24.43 12.57
N LEU A 39 6.79 -24.40 11.59
CA LEU A 39 6.61 -23.24 10.71
C LEU A 39 6.01 -22.07 11.49
N VAL A 40 4.97 -22.33 12.29
CA VAL A 40 4.32 -21.33 13.15
C VAL A 40 5.36 -20.68 14.07
N THR A 41 6.18 -21.49 14.74
CA THR A 41 7.24 -21.00 15.64
C THR A 41 8.24 -20.09 14.91
N ARG A 42 8.70 -20.51 13.71
CA ARG A 42 9.64 -19.71 12.92
C ARG A 42 9.01 -18.41 12.40
N LEU A 43 7.76 -18.45 11.95
CA LEU A 43 7.05 -17.25 11.49
C LEU A 43 6.83 -16.26 12.64
N GLN A 44 6.39 -16.72 13.81
CA GLN A 44 6.23 -15.86 14.98
C GLN A 44 7.54 -15.21 15.42
N ALA A 45 8.66 -15.93 15.31
CA ALA A 45 9.99 -15.36 15.59
C ALA A 45 10.49 -14.40 14.49
N ALA A 46 9.99 -14.53 13.26
CA ALA A 46 10.39 -13.71 12.12
C ALA A 46 9.57 -12.42 12.00
N ILE A 47 8.26 -12.45 12.28
CA ILE A 47 7.35 -11.30 12.19
C ILE A 47 7.89 -10.03 12.86
N PRO A 48 8.37 -10.03 14.12
CA PRO A 48 8.87 -8.82 14.76
C PRO A 48 10.20 -8.30 14.17
N LYS A 49 10.86 -9.07 13.29
CA LYS A 49 12.10 -8.69 12.61
C LYS A 49 11.85 -8.09 11.23
N ILE A 50 10.62 -8.14 10.72
CA ILE A 50 10.29 -7.53 9.43
C ILE A 50 10.41 -6.01 9.57
N ARG A 51 11.17 -5.38 8.68
CA ARG A 51 11.34 -3.92 8.68
C ARG A 51 10.02 -3.21 8.34
N PRO A 52 9.81 -1.97 8.81
CA PRO A 52 8.71 -1.15 8.37
C PRO A 52 8.74 -0.95 6.84
N LEU A 53 7.57 -0.63 6.26
CA LEU A 53 7.51 -0.24 4.85
C LEU A 53 8.43 0.97 4.61
N PRO A 54 9.34 0.94 3.62
CA PRO A 54 10.27 2.02 3.38
C PRO A 54 9.54 3.31 2.97
N ARG A 55 10.08 4.45 3.40
CA ARG A 55 9.53 5.78 3.11
C ARG A 55 10.58 6.70 2.51
N THR A 56 10.13 7.72 1.80
CA THR A 56 10.99 8.71 1.14
C THR A 56 10.29 10.06 1.05
N ASP A 57 11.05 11.12 0.78
CA ASP A 57 10.52 12.43 0.44
C ASP A 57 9.82 12.40 -0.94
N PHE A 58 9.03 13.42 -1.26
CA PHE A 58 8.35 13.49 -2.56
C PHE A 58 9.31 13.53 -3.77
N GLY A 59 10.54 14.01 -3.57
CA GLY A 59 11.58 13.97 -4.59
C GLY A 59 12.20 12.58 -4.78
N GLN A 60 11.89 11.63 -3.91
CA GLN A 60 12.48 10.28 -3.88
C GLN A 60 14.01 10.32 -3.81
N THR A 61 14.55 11.22 -2.99
CA THR A 61 15.98 11.50 -2.89
C THR A 61 16.64 10.93 -1.63
N GLN A 62 15.86 10.65 -0.58
CA GLN A 62 16.37 10.16 0.70
C GLN A 62 15.43 9.16 1.38
N VAL A 63 16.01 8.23 2.13
CA VAL A 63 15.24 7.29 2.96
C VAL A 63 14.74 8.01 4.20
N LEU A 64 13.46 7.81 4.52
CA LEU A 64 12.83 8.33 5.72
C LEU A 64 12.32 7.19 6.60
N GLY A 65 12.28 7.43 7.91
CA GLY A 65 11.66 6.53 8.87
C GLY A 65 10.16 6.80 9.05
N PRO A 66 9.41 5.89 9.71
CA PRO A 66 7.97 6.07 9.95
C PRO A 66 7.59 7.36 10.69
N SER A 67 8.51 7.97 11.46
CA SER A 67 8.26 9.25 12.15
C SER A 67 8.03 10.43 11.21
N ALA A 68 8.48 10.34 9.95
CA ALA A 68 8.30 11.40 8.95
C ALA A 68 6.81 11.66 8.61
N ASP A 69 5.92 10.70 8.90
CA ASP A 69 4.47 10.82 8.69
C ASP A 69 3.89 12.08 9.33
N SER A 70 4.39 12.40 10.53
CA SER A 70 3.91 13.54 11.33
C SER A 70 4.11 14.90 10.63
N ALA A 71 5.10 14.99 9.74
CA ALA A 71 5.35 16.20 8.94
C ALA A 71 4.49 16.25 7.67
N GLY A 72 3.86 15.14 7.27
CA GLY A 72 2.99 15.06 6.09
C GLY A 72 3.70 15.24 4.75
N ASN A 73 5.03 15.16 4.72
CA ASN A 73 5.87 15.42 3.53
C ASN A 73 6.63 14.18 3.04
N ASP A 74 6.11 13.00 3.35
CA ASP A 74 6.68 11.70 2.99
C ASP A 74 5.69 10.85 2.18
N MET A 75 6.23 9.86 1.48
CA MET A 75 5.49 8.84 0.75
C MET A 75 6.15 7.47 0.95
N LEU A 76 5.46 6.40 0.56
CA LEU A 76 6.09 5.08 0.48
C LEU A 76 7.14 5.07 -0.63
N ALA A 77 8.32 4.55 -0.31
CA ALA A 77 9.41 4.37 -1.26
C ALA A 77 9.28 3.01 -1.98
N LEU A 78 9.95 2.88 -3.11
CA LEU A 78 10.03 1.58 -3.82
C LEU A 78 10.98 0.60 -3.11
N SER A 79 11.94 1.11 -2.34
CA SER A 79 12.90 0.34 -1.56
C SER A 79 13.57 1.21 -0.49
N ALA A 80 14.48 0.64 0.30
CA ALA A 80 15.39 1.41 1.16
C ALA A 80 16.50 2.14 0.38
N GLN A 81 16.43 2.21 -0.95
CA GLN A 81 17.32 3.01 -1.80
C GLN A 81 16.49 3.81 -2.82
N PRO A 82 15.90 4.94 -2.42
CA PRO A 82 14.96 5.69 -3.26
C PRO A 82 15.62 6.26 -4.54
N THR A 83 16.93 6.49 -4.51
CA THR A 83 17.72 6.97 -5.66
C THR A 83 18.20 5.85 -6.60
N ALA A 84 17.94 4.58 -6.29
CA ALA A 84 18.32 3.48 -7.18
C ALA A 84 17.61 3.61 -8.53
N ALA A 85 18.35 3.28 -9.60
CA ALA A 85 17.88 3.41 -10.97
C ALA A 85 16.57 2.65 -11.20
N LYS A 86 15.67 3.27 -11.97
CA LYS A 86 14.38 2.67 -12.35
C LYS A 86 14.48 2.08 -13.74
N HIS A 87 14.09 0.82 -13.88
CA HIS A 87 14.17 0.05 -15.13
C HIS A 87 12.80 -0.29 -15.73
N ASN A 88 11.71 -0.13 -14.97
CA ASN A 88 10.34 -0.40 -15.41
C ASN A 88 9.36 0.70 -14.94
N VAL A 89 8.14 0.67 -15.46
CA VAL A 89 7.09 1.68 -15.23
C VAL A 89 6.00 1.12 -14.31
N GLU A 90 6.27 1.11 -13.00
CA GLU A 90 5.34 0.58 -11.99
C GLU A 90 5.23 1.50 -10.77
N ASN A 91 4.05 1.52 -10.14
CA ASN A 91 3.78 2.32 -8.93
C ASN A 91 3.71 1.43 -7.68
N LEU A 92 4.78 0.69 -7.41
CA LEU A 92 4.84 -0.34 -6.36
C LEU A 92 4.60 0.19 -4.96
N GLY A 93 4.85 1.48 -4.73
CA GLY A 93 4.51 2.14 -3.47
C GLY A 93 3.01 2.01 -3.12
N LEU A 94 2.16 1.66 -4.07
CA LEU A 94 0.73 1.42 -3.85
C LEU A 94 0.37 -0.04 -3.58
N GLU A 95 1.32 -0.98 -3.66
CA GLU A 95 1.05 -2.39 -3.36
C GLU A 95 0.62 -2.67 -1.91
N PRO A 96 1.14 -1.95 -0.89
CA PRO A 96 0.60 -2.03 0.46
C PRO A 96 -0.88 -1.66 0.57
N VAL A 97 -1.42 -0.87 -0.36
CA VAL A 97 -2.85 -0.58 -0.47
C VAL A 97 -3.55 -1.73 -1.20
N TRP A 98 -3.07 -2.06 -2.40
CA TRP A 98 -3.61 -3.15 -3.21
C TRP A 98 -2.49 -3.85 -3.99
N PRO A 99 -2.35 -5.19 -3.90
CA PRO A 99 -3.33 -6.13 -3.37
C PRO A 99 -3.17 -6.49 -1.88
N TYR A 100 -2.11 -6.02 -1.20
CA TYR A 100 -1.79 -6.54 0.14
C TYR A 100 -2.73 -6.05 1.25
N ASN A 101 -3.48 -4.96 1.03
CA ASN A 101 -4.48 -4.43 1.98
C ASN A 101 -3.90 -4.18 3.40
N LEU A 102 -2.62 -3.82 3.46
CA LEU A 102 -1.93 -3.41 4.69
C LEU A 102 -2.30 -1.98 5.06
N ILE A 103 -2.53 -1.13 4.05
CA ILE A 103 -3.04 0.22 4.22
C ILE A 103 -4.43 0.29 3.60
N ARG A 104 -5.42 0.64 4.42
CA ARG A 104 -6.82 0.72 4.02
C ARG A 104 -7.19 2.14 3.58
N ASP A 105 -8.35 2.24 2.94
CA ASP A 105 -9.02 3.48 2.55
C ASP A 105 -9.28 4.45 3.71
N SER A 106 -9.24 3.97 4.95
CA SER A 106 -9.37 4.75 6.17
C SER A 106 -8.40 4.25 7.25
N GLY A 107 -8.09 5.11 8.21
CA GLY A 107 -7.19 4.82 9.34
C GLY A 107 -5.85 5.56 9.24
N ASN A 108 -4.95 5.26 10.18
CA ASN A 108 -3.76 6.07 10.47
C ASN A 108 -2.76 6.22 9.31
N GLN A 109 -2.78 5.32 8.32
CA GLN A 109 -1.89 5.39 7.15
C GLN A 109 -2.61 5.76 5.85
N SER A 110 -3.91 6.09 5.90
CA SER A 110 -4.68 6.45 4.71
C SER A 110 -4.16 7.74 4.05
N ASP A 111 -3.70 8.71 4.84
CA ASP A 111 -3.09 9.94 4.31
C ASP A 111 -1.73 9.67 3.63
N LEU A 112 -0.92 8.76 4.19
CA LEU A 112 0.33 8.31 3.56
C LEU A 112 0.07 7.65 2.20
N ALA A 113 -0.96 6.79 2.11
CA ALA A 113 -1.36 6.19 0.84
C ALA A 113 -1.82 7.24 -0.18
N GLN A 114 -2.59 8.24 0.25
CA GLN A 114 -3.01 9.34 -0.62
C GLN A 114 -1.82 10.16 -1.13
N ARG A 115 -0.87 10.53 -0.26
CA ARG A 115 0.37 11.20 -0.66
C ARG A 115 1.17 10.35 -1.64
N THR A 116 1.30 9.06 -1.34
CA THR A 116 2.00 8.11 -2.23
C THR A 116 1.36 8.06 -3.61
N PHE A 117 0.03 8.02 -3.67
CA PHE A 117 -0.69 8.09 -4.94
C PHE A 117 -0.40 9.40 -5.67
N SER A 118 -0.56 10.55 -5.01
CA SER A 118 -0.37 11.86 -5.65
C SER A 118 1.06 12.11 -6.15
N HIS A 119 2.06 11.56 -5.47
CA HIS A 119 3.49 11.76 -5.79
C HIS A 119 4.16 10.57 -6.51
N ARG A 120 3.37 9.58 -6.96
CA ARG A 120 3.88 8.39 -7.63
C ARG A 120 4.63 8.72 -8.92
N SER A 121 5.61 7.87 -9.25
CA SER A 121 6.50 8.07 -10.39
C SER A 121 5.77 8.06 -11.74
N TYR A 122 4.68 7.29 -11.87
CA TYR A 122 4.02 7.09 -13.16
C TYR A 122 2.54 7.43 -13.09
N ILE A 123 2.17 8.59 -13.66
CA ILE A 123 0.79 9.09 -13.67
C ILE A 123 0.18 8.84 -15.05
N THR A 124 -0.86 8.00 -15.12
CA THR A 124 -1.63 7.79 -16.36
C THR A 124 -2.32 9.09 -16.79
N ARG A 125 -2.41 9.35 -18.11
CA ARG A 125 -2.98 10.59 -18.68
C ARG A 125 -4.38 10.95 -18.18
N LEU A 126 -5.23 9.96 -17.87
CA LEU A 126 -6.57 10.17 -17.31
C LEU A 126 -6.51 10.66 -15.86
N ALA A 127 -5.69 10.02 -15.01
CA ALA A 127 -5.50 10.43 -13.62
C ALA A 127 -4.92 11.85 -13.53
N GLY A 128 -3.90 12.16 -14.34
CA GLY A 128 -3.31 13.50 -14.35
C GLY A 128 -4.27 14.59 -14.85
N ARG A 129 -5.22 14.27 -15.74
CA ARG A 129 -6.25 15.22 -16.21
C ARG A 129 -7.31 15.49 -15.13
N LEU A 130 -7.67 14.47 -14.34
CA LEU A 130 -8.61 14.62 -13.24
C LEU A 130 -7.98 15.37 -12.06
N GLU A 131 -6.72 15.08 -11.72
CA GLU A 131 -6.01 15.78 -10.63
C GLU A 131 -5.80 17.27 -10.97
N ARG A 132 -5.31 17.59 -12.17
CA ARG A 132 -5.19 18.99 -12.61
C ARG A 132 -6.53 19.73 -12.71
N ARG A 133 -7.64 19.02 -12.90
CA ARG A 133 -8.99 19.61 -12.82
C ARG A 133 -9.42 19.83 -11.36
N ARG A 134 -9.00 18.98 -10.43
CA ARG A 134 -9.23 19.16 -8.99
C ARG A 134 -8.49 20.37 -8.43
N ASP A 135 -7.19 20.50 -8.68
CA ASP A 135 -6.37 21.62 -8.20
C ASP A 135 -6.91 22.98 -8.68
N ARG A 136 -7.57 22.98 -9.84
CA ARG A 136 -8.18 24.18 -10.44
C ARG A 136 -9.54 24.53 -9.84
N VAL A 137 -10.26 23.59 -9.24
CA VAL A 137 -11.66 23.77 -8.81
C VAL A 137 -11.76 23.80 -7.28
N HIS A 138 -10.95 23.04 -6.55
CA HIS A 138 -10.97 22.98 -5.09
C HIS A 138 -9.56 22.78 -4.51
N PRO A 139 -8.79 23.86 -4.26
CA PRO A 139 -7.44 23.76 -3.70
C PRO A 139 -7.37 23.28 -2.24
N ALA A 140 -8.48 22.89 -1.60
CA ALA A 140 -8.52 22.60 -0.16
C ALA A 140 -9.60 21.60 0.32
N GLN A 141 -10.08 20.65 -0.50
CA GLN A 141 -11.06 19.66 -0.03
C GLN A 141 -10.62 18.22 -0.37
N GLY A 142 -10.48 17.41 0.69
CA GLY A 142 -9.94 16.05 0.67
C GLY A 142 -10.71 15.04 -0.20
N LEU A 143 -10.18 13.82 -0.23
CA LEU A 143 -10.36 12.81 -1.27
C LEU A 143 -11.51 11.76 -1.09
N PRO A 144 -12.52 11.85 -0.20
CA PRO A 144 -13.33 10.68 0.14
C PRO A 144 -14.28 10.20 -0.98
N ALA A 145 -14.37 10.89 -2.12
CA ALA A 145 -15.34 10.57 -3.17
C ALA A 145 -14.84 9.63 -4.28
N LEU A 146 -13.53 9.33 -4.40
CA LEU A 146 -13.02 8.54 -5.53
C LEU A 146 -12.93 7.02 -5.25
N LEU A 147 -12.76 6.61 -3.99
CA LEU A 147 -12.76 5.19 -3.61
C LEU A 147 -14.16 4.56 -3.75
N ALA A 148 -15.22 5.36 -3.66
CA ALA A 148 -16.60 4.92 -3.89
C ALA A 148 -16.94 4.60 -5.37
N ARG A 149 -16.02 4.82 -6.32
CA ARG A 149 -16.25 4.61 -7.76
C ARG A 149 -15.29 3.62 -8.41
N CYS A 150 -14.65 2.75 -7.63
CA CYS A 150 -14.05 1.53 -8.17
C CYS A 150 -15.16 0.56 -8.63
N PRO A 151 -15.19 0.10 -9.89
CA PRO A 151 -16.25 -0.79 -10.39
C PRO A 151 -16.14 -2.24 -9.88
N ALA A 152 -15.27 -2.52 -8.90
CA ALA A 152 -15.08 -3.86 -8.34
C ALA A 152 -16.14 -4.27 -7.30
N THR A 153 -17.13 -3.42 -6.98
CA THR A 153 -18.21 -3.77 -6.05
C THR A 153 -19.57 -3.70 -6.74
N THR A 154 -19.83 -4.62 -7.66
CA THR A 154 -21.21 -4.96 -8.05
C THR A 154 -21.33 -6.47 -8.15
N ALA A 155 -21.44 -7.12 -7.00
CA ALA A 155 -21.87 -8.52 -6.92
C ALA A 155 -22.76 -8.74 -5.69
N LYS A 156 -24.07 -8.82 -5.98
CA LYS A 156 -25.15 -9.49 -5.24
C LYS A 156 -25.57 -8.94 -3.85
N HIS A 157 -26.56 -8.06 -3.89
CA HIS A 157 -27.68 -8.06 -2.94
C HIS A 157 -29.00 -8.24 -3.73
N LEU A 158 -29.39 -9.49 -3.96
CA LEU A 158 -30.82 -9.87 -3.93
C LEU A 158 -31.05 -10.25 -2.47
N GLY A 159 -31.87 -9.58 -1.66
CA GLY A 159 -33.26 -9.25 -1.90
C GLY A 159 -34.08 -9.94 -0.82
N SER A 160 -34.02 -9.46 0.43
CA SER A 160 -34.96 -9.85 1.49
C SER A 160 -35.98 -8.73 1.66
N ARG A 161 -37.17 -8.91 1.10
CA ARG A 161 -38.34 -8.10 1.43
C ARG A 161 -39.18 -8.88 2.43
N SER A 162 -39.26 -8.36 3.66
CA SER A 162 -40.32 -8.69 4.60
C SER A 162 -41.67 -8.28 4.01
N ILE A 163 -42.63 -9.19 4.02
CA ILE A 163 -44.06 -8.87 3.92
C ILE A 163 -44.60 -9.12 5.32
N GLY A 164 -45.00 -8.05 6.00
CA GLY A 164 -45.79 -8.12 7.21
C GLY A 164 -47.27 -7.98 6.83
N LEU A 165 -48.05 -8.99 7.20
CA LEU A 165 -49.40 -8.93 7.76
C LEU A 165 -49.62 -10.23 8.51
#